data_AF-A0A952RJB4-F1
#
_entry.id   AF-A0A952RJB4-F1
#
_cell.length_a   1.000
_cell.length_b   1.000
_cell.length_c   1.000
_cell.angle_alpha   90.00
_cell.angle_beta   90.00
_cell.angle_gamma   90.00
#
_symmetry.space_group_name_H-M   'P 1'
#
loop_
_entity.id
_entity.type
_entity.pdbx_description
1 polymer ?
#
loop_
_entity_poly.entity_id
_entity_poly.type
_entity_poly.pdbx_seq_one_letter_code
_entity_poly.pdbx_strand_id
1 'polypeptide(L)'
;MTTRTTEGLYATGHWLLTSARYAEAAQVFRAMLMSYPADERGWLALGACHEAIGQHRIAVELYGVGATVASSTIRCAIARGRALRAIGRDDDAVEVFSAARELAFEQSESELAALAAAELVVR
;
A
#
# COMPACT_ATOMS: atom_id res chain seq x y z
N MET A 1 -10.43 -7.55 22.78
CA MET A 1 -11.62 -6.94 22.13
C MET A 1 -11.22 -5.93 21.05
N THR A 2 -10.07 -6.09 20.37
CA THR A 2 -9.46 -5.05 19.52
C THR A 2 -9.79 -5.20 18.03
N THR A 3 -9.99 -6.43 17.54
CA THR A 3 -10.21 -6.72 16.12
C THR A 3 -11.50 -6.12 15.55
N ARG A 4 -12.58 -6.07 16.35
CA ARG A 4 -13.88 -5.57 15.88
C ARG A 4 -13.84 -4.06 15.53
N THR A 5 -13.03 -3.29 16.25
CA THR A 5 -12.89 -1.84 16.00
C THR A 5 -12.07 -1.60 14.73
N THR A 6 -10.99 -2.36 14.52
CA THR A 6 -10.17 -2.31 13.31
C THR A 6 -10.99 -2.64 12.05
N GLU A 7 -11.78 -3.71 12.09
CA GLU A 7 -12.65 -4.09 10.96
C GLU A 7 -13.72 -3.04 10.65
N GLY A 8 -14.33 -2.43 11.67
CA GLY A 8 -15.32 -1.37 11.46
C GLY A 8 -14.73 -0.10 10.84
N LEU A 9 -13.53 0.30 11.28
CA LEU A 9 -12.81 1.44 10.69
C LEU A 9 -12.40 1.13 9.26
N TYR A 10 -11.86 -0.05 9.00
CA TYR A 10 -11.49 -0.48 7.65
C TYR A 10 -12.70 -0.49 6.70
N ALA A 11 -13.81 -1.11 7.11
CA ALA A 11 -15.03 -1.16 6.30
C ALA A 11 -15.58 0.23 5.97
N THR A 12 -15.58 1.14 6.95
CA THR A 12 -16.02 2.53 6.76
C THR A 12 -15.11 3.28 5.79
N GLY A 13 -13.79 3.21 6.00
CA GLY A 13 -12.81 3.84 5.13
C GLY A 13 -12.86 3.29 3.71
N HIS A 14 -13.02 1.97 3.56
CA HIS A 14 -13.12 1.30 2.27
C HIS A 14 -14.37 1.72 1.52
N TRP A 15 -15.52 1.81 2.19
CA TRP A 15 -16.76 2.33 1.58
C TRP A 15 -16.60 3.78 1.10
N LEU A 16 -15.95 4.64 1.88
CA LEU A 16 -15.64 6.02 1.46
C LEU A 16 -14.72 6.04 0.24
N LEU A 17 -13.68 5.21 0.23
CA LEU A 17 -12.72 5.10 -0.87
C LEU A 17 -13.42 4.67 -2.16
N THR A 18 -14.25 3.62 -2.13
CA THR A 18 -14.99 3.14 -3.31
C THR A 18 -16.09 4.10 -3.75
N SER A 19 -16.55 4.99 -2.86
CA SER A 19 -17.48 6.08 -3.17
C SER A 19 -16.77 7.34 -3.68
N ALA A 20 -15.47 7.27 -4.01
CA ALA A 20 -14.63 8.41 -4.44
C ALA A 20 -14.52 9.56 -3.42
N ARG A 21 -14.83 9.30 -2.15
CA ARG A 21 -14.74 10.24 -1.02
C ARG A 21 -13.35 10.18 -0.39
N TYR A 22 -12.32 10.48 -1.19
CA TYR A 22 -10.92 10.20 -0.86
C TYR A 22 -10.40 10.92 0.39
N ALA A 23 -10.79 12.19 0.59
CA ALA A 23 -10.34 12.97 1.74
C ALA A 23 -10.88 12.40 3.07
N GLU A 24 -12.14 11.96 3.07
CA GLU A 24 -12.81 11.39 4.24
C GLU A 24 -12.29 9.97 4.50
N ALA A 25 -12.09 9.17 3.45
CA ALA A 25 -11.44 7.87 3.54
C ALA A 25 -10.05 7.98 4.17
N ALA A 26 -9.23 8.93 3.71
CA ALA A 26 -7.90 9.16 4.25
C ALA A 26 -7.92 9.52 5.75
N GLN A 27 -8.92 10.29 6.22
CA GLN A 27 -9.07 10.59 7.64
C GLN A 27 -9.38 9.31 8.45
N VAL A 28 -10.28 8.46 7.96
CA VAL A 28 -10.60 7.19 8.62
C VAL A 28 -9.40 6.26 8.67
N PHE A 29 -8.66 6.11 7.57
CA PHE A 29 -7.46 5.25 7.55
C PHE A 29 -6.33 5.80 8.42
N ARG A 30 -6.15 7.12 8.52
CA ARG A 30 -5.20 7.72 9.48
C ARG A 30 -5.60 7.39 10.93
N ALA A 31 -6.89 7.55 11.28
CA ALA A 31 -7.37 7.20 12.61
C ALA A 31 -7.19 5.71 12.93
N MET A 32 -7.43 4.83 11.94
CA MET A 32 -7.15 3.40 12.06
C MET A 32 -5.69 3.13 12.35
N LEU A 33 -4.77 3.74 11.59
CA LEU A 33 -3.32 3.53 11.73
C LEU A 33 -2.74 4.11 13.02
N MET A 34 -3.38 5.13 13.62
CA MET A 34 -3.00 5.60 14.96
C MET A 34 -3.16 4.53 16.04
N SER A 35 -4.13 3.64 15.87
CA SER A 35 -4.41 2.55 16.82
C SER A 35 -3.78 1.22 16.39
N TYR A 36 -3.64 1.02 15.08
CA TYR A 36 -3.23 -0.25 14.45
C TYR A 36 -2.17 -0.01 13.37
N PRO A 37 -0.98 0.49 13.74
CA PRO A 37 0.05 0.87 12.76
C PRO A 37 0.61 -0.31 11.96
N ALA A 38 0.44 -1.54 12.45
CA ALA A 38 0.88 -2.76 11.77
C ALA A 38 -0.13 -3.31 10.74
N ASP A 39 -1.33 -2.74 10.64
CA ASP A 39 -2.34 -3.20 9.67
C ASP A 39 -2.00 -2.70 8.26
N GLU A 40 -1.52 -3.62 7.41
CA GLU A 40 -1.15 -3.34 6.03
C GLU A 40 -2.30 -2.70 5.23
N ARG A 41 -3.54 -3.11 5.48
CA ARG A 41 -4.70 -2.63 4.72
C ARG A 41 -4.94 -1.14 4.92
N GLY A 42 -4.64 -0.63 6.13
CA GLY A 42 -4.72 0.79 6.44
C GLY A 42 -3.73 1.62 5.62
N TRP A 43 -2.48 1.15 5.50
CA TRP A 43 -1.46 1.83 4.70
C TRP A 43 -1.76 1.77 3.20
N LEU A 44 -2.15 0.60 2.70
CA LEU A 44 -2.54 0.43 1.31
C LEU A 44 -3.70 1.36 0.93
N ALA A 45 -4.74 1.40 1.76
CA ALA A 45 -5.91 2.21 1.46
C ALA A 45 -5.63 3.72 1.64
N LEU A 46 -4.82 4.12 2.62
CA LEU A 46 -4.40 5.51 2.77
C LEU A 46 -3.56 5.98 1.58
N GLY A 47 -2.60 5.19 1.13
CA GLY A 47 -1.83 5.47 -0.09
C GLY A 47 -2.73 5.58 -1.32
N ALA A 48 -3.69 4.65 -1.49
CA ALA A 48 -4.63 4.67 -2.60
C ALA A 48 -5.53 5.92 -2.60
N CYS A 49 -5.93 6.43 -1.43
CA CYS A 49 -6.65 7.70 -1.32
C CYS A 49 -5.83 8.86 -1.90
N HIS A 50 -4.52 8.88 -1.63
CA HIS A 50 -3.62 9.93 -2.13
C HIS A 50 -3.30 9.77 -3.62
N GLU A 51 -3.16 8.55 -4.13
CA GLU A 51 -3.03 8.30 -5.57
C GLU A 51 -4.27 8.77 -6.34
N ALA A 52 -5.46 8.48 -5.82
CA ALA A 52 -6.71 8.82 -6.49
C ALA A 52 -6.94 10.34 -6.67
N ILE A 53 -6.24 11.16 -5.87
CA ILE A 53 -6.25 12.63 -5.99
C ILE A 53 -4.97 13.19 -6.63
N GLY A 54 -4.17 12.35 -7.29
CA GLY A 54 -2.95 12.74 -8.00
C GLY A 54 -1.74 13.04 -7.12
N GLN A 55 -1.81 12.74 -5.83
CA GLN A 55 -0.72 12.97 -4.86
C GLN A 55 0.23 11.77 -4.79
N HIS A 56 0.73 11.33 -5.93
CA HIS A 56 1.56 10.12 -6.06
C HIS A 56 2.83 10.17 -5.19
N ARG A 57 3.47 11.34 -5.04
CA ARG A 57 4.64 11.48 -4.15
C ARG A 57 4.30 11.17 -2.70
N ILE A 58 3.12 11.58 -2.22
CA ILE A 58 2.68 11.27 -0.86
C ILE A 58 2.36 9.77 -0.75
N ALA A 59 1.74 9.19 -1.77
CA ALA A 59 1.47 7.75 -1.80
C ALA A 59 2.76 6.90 -1.72
N VAL A 60 3.82 7.28 -2.46
CA VAL A 60 5.12 6.61 -2.38
C VAL A 60 5.66 6.56 -0.95
N GLU A 61 5.58 7.68 -0.22
CA GLU A 61 6.04 7.74 1.17
C GLU A 61 5.15 6.89 2.09
N LEU A 62 3.84 6.96 1.93
CA LEU A 62 2.90 6.17 2.74
C LEU A 62 3.06 4.66 2.54
N TYR A 63 3.21 4.22 1.29
CA TYR A 63 3.50 2.82 0.98
C TYR A 63 4.88 2.40 1.50
N GLY A 64 5.88 3.29 1.47
CA GLY A 64 7.18 3.06 2.08
C GLY A 64 7.08 2.84 3.58
N VAL A 65 6.37 3.72 4.31
CA VAL A 65 6.11 3.53 5.74
C VAL A 65 5.37 2.22 5.99
N GLY A 66 4.30 1.94 5.24
CA GLY A 66 3.57 0.68 5.34
C GLY A 66 4.47 -0.55 5.13
N ALA A 67 5.38 -0.52 4.16
CA ALA A 67 6.34 -1.59 3.91
C ALA A 67 7.40 -1.75 5.01
N THR A 68 7.56 -0.79 5.92
CA THR A 68 8.47 -0.90 7.06
C THR A 68 7.77 -1.30 8.36
N VAL A 69 6.51 -0.90 8.54
CA VAL A 69 5.78 -1.04 9.82
C VAL A 69 4.74 -2.17 9.79
N ALA A 70 4.17 -2.50 8.63
CA ALA A 70 3.11 -3.49 8.53
C ALA A 70 3.64 -4.93 8.65
N SER A 71 2.77 -5.83 9.12
CA SER A 71 3.10 -7.25 9.26
C SER A 71 3.30 -7.98 7.93
N SER A 72 2.71 -7.45 6.84
CA SER A 72 2.98 -7.88 5.47
C SER A 72 3.43 -6.66 4.70
N THR A 73 4.65 -6.72 4.18
CA THR A 73 5.35 -5.56 3.60
C THR A 73 5.36 -5.61 2.07
N ILE A 74 5.12 -6.79 1.49
CA ILE A 74 5.28 -7.05 0.06
C ILE A 74 4.26 -6.29 -0.77
N ARG A 75 2.97 -6.25 -0.37
CA ARG A 75 1.96 -5.54 -1.18
C ARG A 75 2.14 -4.03 -1.09
N CYS A 76 2.51 -3.52 0.09
CA CYS A 76 2.94 -2.13 0.22
C CYS A 76 4.15 -1.80 -0.67
N ALA A 77 5.15 -2.68 -0.74
CA ALA A 77 6.30 -2.49 -1.63
C ALA A 77 5.88 -2.47 -3.11
N ILE A 78 5.02 -3.40 -3.54
CA ILE A 78 4.48 -3.41 -4.91
C ILE A 78 3.69 -2.11 -5.20
N ALA A 79 2.84 -1.66 -4.27
CA ALA A 79 2.11 -0.41 -4.41
C ALA A 79 3.06 0.80 -4.51
N ARG A 80 4.12 0.82 -3.70
CA ARG A 80 5.18 1.85 -3.76
C ARG A 80 5.86 1.89 -5.13
N GLY A 81 6.23 0.73 -5.67
CA GLY A 81 6.85 0.64 -7.00
C GLY A 81 5.94 1.20 -8.10
N ARG A 82 4.64 0.89 -8.05
CA ARG A 82 3.66 1.43 -9.01
C ARG A 82 3.54 2.95 -8.90
N ALA A 83 3.48 3.47 -7.68
CA ALA A 83 3.42 4.91 -7.43
C ALA A 83 4.72 5.64 -7.86
N LEU A 84 5.89 4.99 -7.74
CA LEU A 84 7.17 5.51 -8.23
C LEU A 84 7.19 5.64 -9.76
N ARG A 85 6.70 4.62 -10.48
CA ARG A 85 6.53 4.71 -11.94
C ARG A 85 5.59 5.83 -12.36
N ALA A 86 4.47 6.00 -11.65
CA ALA A 86 3.51 7.06 -11.94
C ALA A 86 4.12 8.47 -11.86
N ILE A 87 5.23 8.65 -11.13
CA ILE A 87 5.99 9.90 -11.06
C ILE A 87 7.29 9.91 -11.89
N GLY A 88 7.47 8.93 -12.79
CA GLY A 88 8.62 8.81 -13.70
C GLY A 88 9.92 8.36 -13.03
N ARG A 89 9.84 7.73 -11.86
CA ARG A 89 10.99 7.17 -11.13
C ARG A 89 11.11 5.67 -11.39
N ASP A 90 11.34 5.30 -12.63
CA ASP A 90 11.31 3.90 -13.07
C ASP A 90 12.45 3.05 -12.48
N ASP A 91 13.65 3.60 -12.36
CA ASP A 91 14.80 2.90 -11.77
C ASP A 91 14.51 2.53 -10.30
N ASP A 92 14.01 3.48 -9.51
CA ASP A 92 13.62 3.23 -8.12
C ASP A 92 12.46 2.21 -8.03
N ALA A 93 11.52 2.25 -8.98
CA ALA A 93 10.44 1.28 -9.01
C ALA A 93 10.96 -0.14 -9.26
N VAL A 94 11.89 -0.31 -10.19
CA VAL A 94 12.55 -1.60 -10.50
C VAL A 94 13.27 -2.16 -9.27
N GLU A 95 14.00 -1.32 -8.54
CA GLU A 95 14.65 -1.73 -7.29
C GLU A 95 13.62 -2.23 -6.27
N VAL A 96 12.54 -1.47 -6.07
CA VAL A 96 11.48 -1.84 -5.12
C VAL A 96 10.76 -3.13 -5.52
N PHE A 97 10.43 -3.32 -6.80
CA PHE A 97 9.80 -4.56 -7.27
C PHE A 97 10.73 -5.77 -7.16
N SER A 98 12.03 -5.59 -7.41
CA SER A 98 13.02 -6.66 -7.27
C SER A 98 13.12 -7.12 -5.82
N ALA A 99 13.24 -6.17 -4.88
CA ALA A 99 13.26 -6.47 -3.45
C ALA A 99 11.94 -7.11 -2.98
N ALA A 100 10.79 -6.62 -3.44
CA ALA A 100 9.49 -7.20 -3.10
C ALA A 100 9.36 -8.66 -3.57
N ARG A 101 9.87 -8.97 -4.77
CA ARG A 101 9.88 -10.32 -5.33
C ARG A 101 10.79 -11.26 -4.52
N GLU A 102 11.99 -10.81 -4.17
CA GLU A 102 12.93 -11.58 -3.36
C GLU A 102 12.34 -11.92 -2.00
N LEU A 103 11.78 -10.91 -1.32
CA LEU A 103 11.11 -11.10 -0.03
C LEU A 103 9.90 -12.03 -0.14
N ALA A 104 9.13 -11.96 -1.23
CA ALA A 104 8.02 -12.87 -1.46
C ALA A 104 8.49 -14.33 -1.65
N PHE A 105 9.62 -14.56 -2.32
CA PHE A 105 10.21 -15.90 -2.39
C PHE A 105 10.65 -16.41 -1.03
N GLU A 106 11.32 -15.57 -0.23
CA GLU A 106 11.74 -15.92 1.13
C GLU A 106 10.57 -16.32 2.02
N GLN A 107 9.43 -15.64 1.87
CA GLN A 107 8.20 -15.91 2.63
C GLN A 107 7.30 -16.97 1.98
N SER A 108 7.72 -17.58 0.87
CA SER A 108 6.91 -18.56 0.10
C SER A 108 5.57 -18.00 -0.42
N GLU A 109 5.49 -16.69 -0.63
CA GLU A 109 4.34 -15.95 -1.16
C GLU A 109 4.39 -15.92 -2.70
N SER A 110 4.15 -17.07 -3.33
CA SER A 110 4.33 -17.28 -4.77
C SER A 110 3.50 -16.34 -5.66
N GLU A 111 2.27 -16.01 -5.24
CA GLU A 111 1.40 -15.07 -5.95
C GLU A 111 1.95 -13.65 -5.93
N LEU A 112 2.49 -13.21 -4.79
CA LEU A 112 3.08 -11.88 -4.67
C LEU A 112 4.43 -11.79 -5.40
N ALA A 113 5.20 -12.87 -5.41
CA ALA A 113 6.42 -12.96 -6.21
C ALA A 113 6.09 -12.82 -7.71
N ALA A 114 5.05 -13.49 -8.19
CA ALA A 114 4.58 -13.37 -9.56
C ALA A 114 4.07 -11.96 -9.88
N LEU A 115 3.34 -11.32 -8.96
CA LEU A 115 2.86 -9.95 -9.12
C LEU A 115 4.02 -8.96 -9.23
N ALA A 116 5.00 -9.02 -8.33
CA ALA A 116 6.19 -8.18 -8.38
C ALA A 116 7.02 -8.43 -9.66
N ALA A 117 7.12 -9.68 -10.11
CA ALA A 117 7.81 -10.04 -11.35
C ALA A 117 7.10 -9.49 -12.59
N ALA A 118 5.76 -9.53 -12.63
CA ALA A 118 4.98 -8.98 -13.73
C ALA A 118 5.25 -7.48 -13.90
N GLU A 119 5.34 -6.75 -12.79
CA GLU A 119 5.67 -5.32 -12.82
C GLU A 119 7.03 -5.07 -13.46
N LEU A 120 8.06 -5.88 -13.22
CA LEU A 120 9.38 -5.69 -13.82
C LEU A 120 9.40 -5.77 -15.36
N VAL A 121 8.42 -6.43 -15.96
CA VAL A 121 8.32 -6.62 -17.42
C VAL A 121 7.51 -5.51 -18.09
N VAL A 122 6.67 -4.80 -17.34
CA VAL A 122 5.91 -3.65 -17.85
C VAL A 122 6.87 -2.47 -18.08
N ARG A 123 6.96 -2.02 -19.33
CA ARG A 123 7.73 -0.85 -19.76
C ARG A 123 6.81 0.32 -20.07
#